data_AF-A0A6V7VCB7-F1
#
_entry.id   AF-A0A6V7VCB7-F1
#
_cell.length_a   1.000
_cell.length_b   1.000
_cell.length_c   1.000
_cell.angle_alpha   90.00
_cell.angle_beta   90.00
_cell.angle_gamma   90.00
#
_symmetry.space_group_name_H-M   'P 1'
#
loop_
_entity.id
_entity.type
_entity.pdbx_description
1 polymer ?
#
loop_
_entity_poly.entity_id
_entity_poly.type
_entity_poly.pdbx_seq_one_letter_code
_entity_poly.pdbx_strand_id
1 'polypeptide(L)'
;MSRNNLTQHVKDNTRENSMIDLILSRPSELISQVKVDEPFSTSDHNKILFSIDAQCPKEIKNKILLRNLKTKTFDKLNLDIAANDWDVLLSIVFTSNDKYNIIIQNILNSLTNIFH
;
A
#
# COMPACT_ATOMS: atom_id res chain seq x y z
N MET A 1 -17.53 -4.87 27.28
CA MET A 1 -17.14 -5.39 25.94
C MET A 1 -17.33 -4.28 24.92
N SER A 2 -16.25 -3.75 24.35
CA SER A 2 -16.31 -2.70 23.33
C SER A 2 -16.95 -3.26 22.05
N ARG A 3 -18.15 -2.80 21.70
CA ARG A 3 -18.73 -3.06 20.37
C ARG A 3 -18.06 -2.10 19.40
N ASN A 4 -17.17 -2.61 18.54
CA ASN A 4 -16.68 -1.82 17.42
C ASN A 4 -17.85 -1.60 16.45
N ASN A 5 -18.23 -0.34 16.23
CA ASN A 5 -19.33 0.07 15.34
C ASN A 5 -18.93 -0.03 13.84
N LEU A 6 -18.29 -1.12 13.45
CA LEU A 6 -17.90 -1.41 12.07
C LEU A 6 -18.89 -2.42 11.48
N THR A 7 -19.34 -2.16 10.26
CA THR A 7 -20.20 -3.06 9.50
C THR A 7 -19.35 -3.86 8.53
N GLN A 8 -19.47 -5.19 8.58
CA GLN A 8 -18.89 -6.09 7.58
C GLN A 8 -19.85 -6.25 6.39
N HIS A 9 -19.35 -6.05 5.18
CA HIS A 9 -20.16 -6.04 3.96
C HIS A 9 -20.06 -7.28 3.10
N VAL A 10 -18.94 -8.01 3.17
CA VAL A 10 -18.75 -9.26 2.42
C VAL A 10 -19.54 -10.37 3.09
N LYS A 11 -20.41 -11.04 2.31
CA LYS A 11 -21.30 -12.12 2.78
C LYS A 11 -21.09 -13.46 2.08
N ASP A 12 -20.35 -13.46 0.97
CA ASP A 12 -20.09 -14.65 0.17
C ASP A 12 -18.64 -15.13 0.34
N ASN A 13 -18.37 -16.37 -0.05
CA ASN A 13 -17.04 -16.94 0.01
C ASN A 13 -16.11 -16.29 -1.02
N THR A 14 -14.96 -15.84 -0.56
CA THR A 14 -13.96 -15.18 -1.41
C THR A 14 -12.84 -16.14 -1.80
N ARG A 15 -12.80 -17.32 -1.20
CA ARG A 15 -11.91 -18.42 -1.58
C ARG A 15 -12.57 -19.75 -1.26
N GLU A 16 -12.84 -20.57 -2.28
CA GLU A 16 -13.50 -21.87 -2.12
C GLU A 16 -14.75 -21.77 -1.22
N ASN A 17 -14.73 -22.38 -0.04
CA ASN A 17 -15.80 -22.37 0.96
C ASN A 17 -15.55 -21.42 2.13
N SER A 18 -14.61 -20.48 1.99
CA SER A 18 -14.18 -19.57 3.04
C SER A 18 -14.36 -18.10 2.65
N MET A 19 -14.78 -17.29 3.63
CA MET A 19 -14.83 -15.84 3.55
C MET A 19 -13.62 -15.28 4.30
N ILE A 20 -12.57 -14.95 3.56
CA ILE A 20 -11.29 -14.51 4.12
C ILE A 20 -11.08 -13.02 3.86
N ASP A 21 -11.65 -12.50 2.77
CA ASP A 21 -11.54 -11.11 2.38
C ASP A 21 -12.72 -10.32 2.96
N LEU A 22 -12.41 -9.22 3.64
CA LEU A 22 -13.37 -8.45 4.43
C LEU A 22 -13.41 -7.00 3.95
N ILE A 23 -14.62 -6.44 3.94
CA ILE A 23 -14.85 -5.00 3.81
C ILE A 23 -15.54 -4.54 5.09
N LEU A 24 -14.87 -3.69 5.86
CA LEU A 24 -15.37 -3.12 7.11
C LEU A 24 -15.52 -1.60 6.95
N SER A 25 -16.70 -1.04 7.25
CA SER A 25 -16.90 0.41 7.17
C SER A 25 -17.69 0.99 8.34
N ARG A 26 -17.55 2.30 8.51
CA ARG A 26 -18.45 3.15 9.29
C ARG A 26 -18.56 4.52 8.59
N PRO A 27 -19.78 5.03 8.30
CA PRO A 27 -21.07 4.40 8.55
C PRO A 27 -21.33 3.20 7.60
N SER A 28 -22.38 2.41 7.87
CA SER A 28 -22.74 1.25 7.05
C SER A 28 -23.03 1.65 5.61
N GLU A 29 -23.59 2.82 5.40
CA GLU A 29 -24.03 3.32 4.10
C GLU A 29 -22.88 3.79 3.21
N LEU A 30 -21.64 3.81 3.73
CA LEU A 30 -20.46 4.21 2.96
C LEU A 30 -20.14 3.22 1.83
N ILE A 31 -20.52 1.95 2.00
CA ILE A 31 -20.25 0.88 1.04
C ILE A 31 -21.58 0.37 0.50
N SER A 32 -21.66 0.26 -0.82
CA SER A 32 -22.82 -0.29 -1.52
C SER A 32 -22.40 -1.23 -2.65
N GLN A 33 -23.38 -1.93 -3.24
CA GLN A 33 -23.18 -2.80 -4.41
C GLN A 33 -22.09 -3.87 -4.25
N VAL A 34 -21.93 -4.43 -3.04
CA VAL A 34 -20.92 -5.49 -2.79
C VAL A 34 -21.31 -6.77 -3.52
N LYS A 35 -20.41 -7.26 -4.38
CA LYS A 35 -20.53 -8.51 -5.15
C LYS A 35 -19.19 -9.24 -5.12
N VAL A 36 -19.23 -10.55 -4.87
CA VAL A 36 -18.10 -11.44 -5.14
C VAL A 36 -18.18 -11.95 -6.59
N ASP A 37 -17.08 -11.86 -7.31
CA ASP A 37 -16.95 -12.16 -8.74
C ASP A 37 -15.79 -13.14 -8.97
N GLU A 38 -15.73 -13.76 -10.14
CA GLU A 38 -14.70 -14.77 -10.44
C GLU A 38 -13.28 -14.25 -10.19
N PRO A 39 -12.30 -15.12 -9.91
CA PRO A 39 -10.93 -14.70 -9.69
C PRO A 39 -10.36 -13.87 -10.84
N PHE A 40 -9.44 -12.97 -10.52
CA PHE A 40 -8.69 -12.26 -11.56
C PHE A 40 -7.50 -13.10 -12.01
N SER A 41 -7.49 -13.51 -13.29
CA SER A 41 -6.39 -14.26 -13.90
C SER A 41 -6.11 -15.58 -13.14
N THR A 42 -4.91 -15.74 -12.58
CA THR A 42 -4.46 -16.94 -11.87
C THR A 42 -4.58 -16.83 -10.35
N SER A 43 -5.33 -15.85 -9.83
CA SER A 43 -5.57 -15.73 -8.39
C SER A 43 -6.42 -16.90 -7.87
N ASP A 44 -6.10 -17.38 -6.68
CA ASP A 44 -6.89 -18.37 -5.93
C ASP A 44 -7.99 -17.71 -5.06
N HIS A 45 -8.13 -16.38 -5.14
CA HIS A 45 -9.19 -15.60 -4.49
C HIS A 45 -10.13 -14.98 -5.54
N ASN A 46 -11.42 -14.99 -5.23
CA ASN A 46 -12.46 -14.28 -5.97
C ASN A 46 -12.30 -12.76 -5.81
N LYS A 47 -12.63 -12.00 -6.86
CA LYS A 47 -12.68 -10.53 -6.78
C LYS A 47 -13.86 -10.08 -5.94
N ILE A 48 -13.73 -8.93 -5.28
CA ILE A 48 -14.85 -8.22 -4.66
C ILE A 48 -15.03 -6.89 -5.36
N LEU A 49 -16.20 -6.67 -5.95
CA LEU A 49 -16.63 -5.40 -6.51
C LEU A 49 -17.55 -4.71 -5.51
N PHE A 50 -17.36 -3.41 -5.30
CA PHE A 50 -18.20 -2.59 -4.44
C PHE A 50 -18.07 -1.12 -4.82
N SER A 51 -19.03 -0.32 -4.39
CA SER A 51 -19.04 1.14 -4.54
C SER A 51 -18.76 1.82 -3.20
N ILE A 52 -18.07 2.96 -3.25
CA ILE A 52 -17.82 3.82 -2.08
C ILE A 52 -18.64 5.10 -2.27
N ASP A 53 -19.66 5.28 -1.42
CA ASP A 53 -20.57 6.41 -1.44
C ASP A 53 -20.04 7.53 -0.55
N ALA A 54 -18.97 8.19 -1.01
CA ALA A 54 -18.34 9.30 -0.30
C ALA A 54 -18.69 10.65 -0.93
N GLN A 55 -19.23 11.57 -0.13
CA GLN A 55 -19.25 12.98 -0.51
C GLN A 55 -17.83 13.53 -0.36
N CYS A 56 -17.17 13.81 -1.48
CA CYS A 56 -15.92 14.56 -1.46
C CYS A 56 -16.27 16.04 -1.22
N PRO A 57 -15.83 16.66 -0.11
CA PRO A 57 -15.94 18.11 0.02
C PRO A 57 -15.26 18.73 -1.20
N LYS A 58 -15.95 19.63 -1.91
CA LYS A 58 -15.30 20.41 -2.97
C LYS A 58 -14.04 21.00 -2.38
N GLU A 59 -12.89 20.72 -3.00
CA GLU A 59 -11.61 21.27 -2.56
C GLU A 59 -11.78 22.77 -2.36
N ILE A 60 -11.66 23.22 -1.11
CA ILE A 60 -11.27 24.61 -0.89
C ILE A 60 -9.88 24.67 -1.51
N LYS A 61 -9.74 25.37 -2.64
CA LYS A 61 -8.47 25.60 -3.34
C LYS A 61 -7.53 26.47 -2.49
N ASN A 62 -7.27 26.09 -1.25
CA ASN A 62 -6.04 26.45 -0.60
C ASN A 62 -5.00 25.62 -1.34
N LYS A 63 -4.25 26.27 -2.24
CA LYS A 63 -3.03 25.69 -2.80
C LYS A 63 -2.12 25.38 -1.61
N ILE A 64 -2.25 24.20 -1.04
CA ILE A 64 -1.19 23.65 -0.22
C ILE A 64 -0.01 23.55 -1.19
N LEU A 65 1.04 24.31 -0.92
CA LEU A 65 2.32 24.13 -1.60
C LEU A 65 2.82 22.74 -1.19
N LEU A 66 2.36 21.71 -1.90
CA LEU A 66 2.95 20.39 -1.80
C LEU A 66 4.37 20.51 -2.36
N ARG A 67 5.35 20.04 -1.59
CA ARG A 67 6.73 19.96 -2.06
C ARG A 67 6.72 19.19 -3.37
N ASN A 68 7.21 19.81 -4.45
CA ASN A 68 7.28 19.16 -5.74
C ASN A 68 8.34 18.05 -5.67
N LEU A 69 7.92 16.84 -5.34
CA LEU A 69 8.76 15.64 -5.32
C LEU A 69 9.01 15.08 -6.73
N LYS A 70 8.41 15.68 -7.77
CA LYS A 70 8.62 15.22 -9.13
C LYS A 70 9.95 15.77 -9.66
N THR A 71 10.85 14.82 -9.93
CA THR A 71 11.50 14.63 -11.25
C THR A 71 12.96 15.05 -11.48
N LYS A 72 13.79 15.30 -10.47
CA LYS A 72 15.26 15.32 -10.71
C LYS A 72 16.09 14.65 -9.63
N THR A 73 15.63 14.67 -8.39
CA THR A 73 16.40 14.11 -7.27
C THR A 73 16.25 12.60 -7.16
N PHE A 74 15.10 12.04 -7.55
CA PHE A 74 14.87 10.60 -7.52
C PHE A 74 15.67 9.84 -8.57
N ASP A 75 15.93 10.42 -9.75
CA ASP A 75 16.74 9.72 -10.76
C ASP A 75 18.19 9.56 -10.28
N LYS A 76 18.75 10.61 -9.65
CA LYS A 76 20.08 10.55 -9.03
C LYS A 76 20.12 9.56 -7.86
N LEU A 77 19.07 9.55 -7.03
CA LEU A 77 18.94 8.60 -5.92
C LEU A 77 18.84 7.15 -6.42
N ASN A 78 18.02 6.91 -7.44
CA ASN A 78 17.84 5.59 -8.03
C ASN A 78 19.14 5.09 -8.66
N LEU A 79 19.90 5.96 -9.34
CA LEU A 79 21.20 5.60 -9.90
C LEU A 79 22.22 5.26 -8.80
N ASP A 80 22.27 6.03 -7.72
CA ASP A 80 23.19 5.79 -6.59
C ASP A 80 22.84 4.49 -5.85
N ILE A 81 21.56 4.25 -5.58
CA ILE A 81 21.07 3.01 -4.97
C ILE A 81 21.33 1.80 -5.87
N ALA A 82 21.09 1.94 -7.19
CA ALA A 82 21.27 0.85 -8.16
C ALA A 82 22.74 0.48 -8.39
N ALA A 83 23.69 1.36 -8.07
CA ALA A 83 25.12 1.08 -8.18
C ALA A 83 25.63 0.11 -7.10
N ASN A 84 24.86 -0.14 -6.04
CA ASN A 84 25.23 -1.08 -5.00
C ASN A 84 25.08 -2.53 -5.47
N ASP A 85 26.06 -3.37 -5.09
CA ASP A 85 25.97 -4.82 -5.28
C ASP A 85 25.08 -5.43 -4.18
N TRP A 86 23.77 -5.43 -4.45
CA TRP A 86 22.76 -5.90 -3.50
C TRP A 86 22.89 -7.40 -3.19
N ASP A 87 23.37 -8.20 -4.13
CA ASP A 87 23.54 -9.64 -3.91
C ASP A 87 24.64 -9.89 -2.88
N VAL A 88 25.77 -9.18 -2.98
CA VAL A 88 26.82 -9.23 -1.96
C VAL A 88 26.33 -8.64 -0.64
N LEU A 89 25.73 -7.45 -0.65
CA LEU A 89 25.31 -6.76 0.58
C LEU A 89 24.18 -7.44 1.36
N LEU A 90 23.31 -8.19 0.68
CA LEU A 90 22.21 -8.91 1.34
C LEU A 90 22.56 -10.36 1.65
N SER A 91 23.62 -10.91 1.05
CA SER A 91 24.11 -12.27 1.37
C SER A 91 24.89 -12.34 2.68
N ILE A 92 25.46 -11.21 3.14
CA ILE A 92 26.21 -11.13 4.40
C ILE A 92 25.32 -11.17 5.65
N VAL A 93 24.00 -11.02 5.50
CA VAL A 93 23.02 -11.04 6.59
C VAL A 93 21.90 -12.04 6.35
N PHE A 94 21.41 -12.67 7.42
CA PHE A 94 20.51 -13.81 7.32
C PHE A 94 19.04 -13.49 7.64
N THR A 95 18.78 -12.52 8.52
CA THR A 95 17.40 -12.19 8.90
C THR A 95 16.79 -11.15 7.98
N SER A 96 15.47 -11.21 7.78
CA SER A 96 14.74 -10.19 7.02
C SER A 96 14.88 -8.80 7.65
N ASN A 97 15.00 -8.72 8.98
CA ASN A 97 15.16 -7.46 9.68
C ASN A 97 16.53 -6.82 9.40
N ASP A 98 17.60 -7.62 9.36
CA ASP A 98 18.95 -7.13 9.05
C ASP A 98 19.07 -6.68 7.60
N LYS A 99 18.46 -7.44 6.67
CA LYS A 99 18.37 -7.04 5.25
C LYS A 99 17.64 -5.71 5.09
N TYR A 100 16.51 -5.54 5.78
CA TYR A 100 15.76 -4.29 5.79
C TYR A 100 16.60 -3.14 6.34
N ASN A 101 17.32 -3.34 7.45
CA ASN A 101 18.19 -2.33 8.03
C ASN A 101 19.30 -1.91 7.06
N ILE A 102 19.93 -2.85 6.36
CA ILE A 102 20.96 -2.56 5.34
C ILE A 102 20.37 -1.71 4.21
N ILE A 103 19.19 -2.06 3.70
CA ILE A 103 18.53 -1.30 2.64
C ILE A 103 18.23 0.14 3.10
N ILE A 104 17.65 0.31 4.29
CA ILE A 104 17.33 1.64 4.82
C ILE A 104 18.58 2.48 5.05
N GLN A 105 19.65 1.90 5.61
CA GLN A 105 20.90 2.63 5.83
C GLN A 105 21.53 3.10 4.52
N ASN A 106 21.53 2.26 3.48
CA ASN A 106 22.04 2.65 2.16
C ASN A 106 21.20 3.78 1.55
N ILE A 107 19.87 3.71 1.64
CA ILE A 107 18.98 4.78 1.17
C ILE A 107 19.27 6.09 1.92
N LEU A 108 19.43 6.07 3.24
CA LEU A 108 19.72 7.26 4.04
C LEU A 108 21.08 7.87 3.71
N ASN A 109 22.10 7.05 3.47
CA ASN A 109 23.43 7.51 3.05
C ASN A 109 23.37 8.17 1.67
N SER A 110 22.70 7.56 0.71
CA SER A 110 22.49 8.12 -0.63
C SER A 110 21.74 9.45 -0.59
N LEU A 111 20.72 9.57 0.27
CA LEU A 111 20.00 10.84 0.48
C LEU A 111 20.95 11.91 1.05
N THR A 112 21.78 11.57 2.02
CA THR A 112 22.73 12.53 2.62
C THR A 112 23.73 13.07 1.59
N ASN A 113 24.21 12.21 0.68
CA ASN A 113 25.13 12.60 -0.41
C ASN A 113 24.49 13.42 -1.54
N ILE A 114 23.15 13.42 -1.63
CA ILE A 114 22.41 14.13 -2.68
C ILE A 114 21.95 15.51 -2.20
N PHE A 115 21.74 15.68 -0.89
CA PHE A 115 21.21 16.91 -0.29
C PHE A 115 22.27 17.77 0.45
N HIS A 116 23.53 17.33 0.48
CA HIS A 116 24.71 18.16 0.77
C HIS A 116 25.47 18.49 -0.51
#